data_AF-A0A6F9D0L5-F1
#
_entry.id   AF-A0A6F9D0L5-F1
#
_cell.length_a   1.000
_cell.length_b   1.000
_cell.length_c   1.000
_cell.angle_alpha   90.00
_cell.angle_beta   90.00
_cell.angle_gamma   90.00
#
_symmetry.space_group_name_H-M   'P 1'
#
loop_
_entity.id
_entity.type
_entity.pdbx_description
1 polymer ?
#
loop_
_entity_poly.entity_id
_entity_poly.type
_entity_poly.pdbx_seq_one_letter_code
_entity_poly.pdbx_strand_id
1 'polypeptide(L)'
;MVFYQRVINLDFVSTGAKFPIKWTAPEAALYGRFTIKSDVWSFGVLLTELATKGRVPYPGMVNREVLDQVERGYRMPCPAECPGSMHELMLTCWRKDAEERPTFEYLQGFLEDYFTSTEPQYQPGENL
;
A
#
# COMPACT_ATOMS: atom_id res chain seq x y z
N MET A 1 -2.31 12.79 -7.23
CA MET A 1 -1.61 11.67 -6.55
C MET A 1 -1.50 10.48 -7.52
N VAL A 2 -0.69 10.65 -8.58
CA VAL A 2 -0.34 9.61 -9.58
C VAL A 2 1.20 9.54 -9.66
N PHE A 3 1.88 9.83 -8.55
CA PHE A 3 3.31 10.13 -8.57
C PHE A 3 4.19 8.89 -8.70
N TYR A 4 3.71 7.70 -8.33
CA TYR A 4 4.47 6.46 -8.54
C TYR A 4 4.21 5.84 -9.93
N GLN A 5 2.96 5.70 -10.38
CA GLN A 5 2.68 4.99 -11.63
C GLN A 5 2.88 5.81 -12.93
N ARG A 6 2.72 7.15 -12.91
CA ARG A 6 2.93 8.01 -14.10
C ARG A 6 4.37 8.47 -14.30
N VAL A 7 5.12 8.74 -13.23
CA VAL A 7 6.56 9.04 -13.32
C VAL A 7 7.30 7.80 -13.83
N ILE A 8 6.93 6.62 -13.31
CA ILE A 8 7.53 5.37 -13.75
C ILE A 8 7.19 5.07 -15.22
N ASN A 9 5.99 5.32 -15.75
CA ASN A 9 5.68 5.05 -17.17
C ASN A 9 6.49 5.91 -18.17
N LEU A 10 6.70 7.20 -17.88
CA LEU A 10 7.46 8.10 -18.76
C LEU A 10 8.96 7.80 -18.73
N ASP A 11 9.49 7.36 -17.59
CA ASP A 11 10.89 6.92 -17.46
C ASP A 11 11.09 5.45 -17.85
N PHE A 12 10.06 4.59 -17.75
CA PHE A 12 10.13 3.15 -18.09
C PHE A 12 10.40 2.93 -19.56
N VAL A 13 9.62 3.61 -20.39
CA VAL A 13 9.69 3.49 -21.85
C VAL A 13 11.00 4.08 -22.36
N SER A 14 11.61 5.02 -21.62
CA SER A 14 12.83 5.71 -22.06
C SER A 14 14.15 5.19 -21.44
N THR A 15 14.15 4.48 -20.30
CA THR A 15 15.41 4.16 -19.59
C THR A 15 15.64 2.68 -19.20
N GLY A 16 14.70 1.76 -19.42
CA GLY A 16 14.90 0.33 -19.07
C GLY A 16 14.91 0.05 -17.55
N ALA A 17 14.25 0.91 -16.76
CA ALA A 17 14.09 0.74 -15.31
C ALA A 17 13.30 -0.55 -14.96
N LYS A 18 13.45 -1.05 -13.72
CA LYS A 18 12.77 -2.26 -13.21
C LYS A 18 11.40 -1.92 -12.59
N PHE A 19 10.42 -2.79 -12.84
CA PHE A 19 9.01 -2.48 -12.57
C PHE A 19 8.77 -2.66 -11.06
N PRO A 20 8.06 -1.73 -10.38
CA PRO A 20 7.91 -1.74 -8.92
C PRO A 20 6.87 -2.79 -8.48
N ILE A 21 7.16 -4.07 -8.71
CA ILE A 21 6.24 -5.19 -8.47
C ILE A 21 5.66 -5.17 -7.05
N LYS A 22 6.49 -4.87 -6.04
CA LYS A 22 6.07 -4.91 -4.63
C LYS A 22 5.04 -3.83 -4.25
N TRP A 23 4.94 -2.76 -5.03
CA TRP A 23 3.95 -1.69 -4.83
C TRP A 23 2.74 -1.87 -5.73
N THR A 24 2.83 -2.74 -6.74
CA THR A 24 1.79 -2.85 -7.77
C THR A 24 0.72 -3.84 -7.34
N ALA A 25 -0.55 -3.45 -7.49
CA ALA A 25 -1.68 -4.35 -7.27
C ALA A 25 -1.57 -5.62 -8.14
N PRO A 26 -2.04 -6.79 -7.67
CA PRO A 26 -1.88 -8.05 -8.40
C PRO A 26 -2.51 -8.00 -9.80
N GLU A 27 -3.67 -7.38 -9.95
CA GLU A 27 -4.32 -7.25 -11.26
C GLU A 27 -3.56 -6.33 -12.24
N ALA A 28 -2.86 -5.34 -11.71
CA ALA A 28 -2.03 -4.43 -12.48
C ALA A 28 -0.70 -5.10 -12.87
N ALA A 29 -0.09 -5.86 -11.97
CA ALA A 29 1.18 -6.56 -12.22
C ALA A 29 1.02 -7.77 -13.17
N LEU A 30 -0.08 -8.52 -13.04
CA LEU A 30 -0.31 -9.75 -13.82
C LEU A 30 -1.01 -9.49 -15.16
N TYR A 31 -1.96 -8.55 -15.19
CA TYR A 31 -2.84 -8.34 -16.34
C TYR A 31 -2.77 -6.92 -16.92
N GLY A 32 -1.89 -6.05 -16.40
CA GLY A 32 -1.77 -4.67 -16.87
C GLY A 32 -3.01 -3.81 -16.61
N ARG A 33 -3.88 -4.20 -15.66
CA ARG A 33 -5.12 -3.47 -15.34
C ARG A 33 -4.84 -2.36 -14.33
N PHE A 34 -4.48 -1.19 -14.84
CA PHE A 34 -4.24 0.00 -14.02
C PHE A 34 -5.52 0.82 -13.87
N THR A 35 -5.96 1.01 -12.63
CA THR A 35 -7.14 1.79 -12.26
C THR A 35 -6.87 2.61 -11.01
N ILE A 36 -7.81 3.48 -10.64
CA ILE A 36 -7.74 4.18 -9.34
C ILE A 36 -7.71 3.20 -8.16
N LYS A 37 -8.32 2.01 -8.30
CA LYS A 37 -8.31 0.97 -7.27
C LYS A 37 -6.95 0.27 -7.18
N SER A 38 -6.20 0.15 -8.28
CA SER A 38 -4.80 -0.27 -8.21
C SER A 38 -3.90 0.78 -7.54
N ASP A 39 -4.23 2.07 -7.67
CA ASP A 39 -3.53 3.14 -6.94
C ASP A 39 -3.82 3.08 -5.43
N VAL A 40 -5.05 2.73 -5.03
CA VAL A 40 -5.41 2.51 -3.62
C VAL A 40 -4.58 1.38 -3.00
N TRP A 41 -4.32 0.30 -3.74
CA TRP A 41 -3.40 -0.76 -3.28
C TRP A 41 -2.00 -0.20 -3.00
N SER A 42 -1.44 0.53 -3.96
CA SER A 42 -0.13 1.18 -3.85
C SER A 42 -0.08 2.12 -2.65
N PHE A 43 -1.17 2.83 -2.36
CA PHE A 43 -1.28 3.66 -1.18
C PHE A 43 -1.22 2.86 0.13
N GLY A 44 -1.87 1.70 0.21
CA GLY A 44 -1.70 0.80 1.36
C GLY A 44 -0.25 0.38 1.58
N VAL A 45 0.49 0.09 0.50
CA VAL A 45 1.93 -0.21 0.57
C VAL A 45 2.72 1.00 1.07
N LEU A 46 2.41 2.21 0.57
CA LEU A 46 3.03 3.45 1.02
C LEU A 46 2.81 3.70 2.53
N LEU A 47 1.61 3.43 3.05
CA LEU A 47 1.33 3.56 4.48
C LEU A 47 2.24 2.63 5.31
N THR A 48 2.54 1.43 4.80
CA THR A 48 3.52 0.53 5.45
C THR A 48 4.92 1.14 5.45
N GLU A 49 5.36 1.75 4.35
CA GLU A 49 6.66 2.43 4.30
C GLU A 49 6.74 3.58 5.28
N LEU A 50 5.68 4.40 5.39
CA LEU A 50 5.61 5.48 6.38
C LEU A 50 5.72 4.93 7.81
N ALA A 51 4.94 3.90 8.14
CA ALA A 51 4.96 3.25 9.45
C ALA A 51 6.28 2.52 9.76
N THR A 52 7.11 2.23 8.75
CA THR A 52 8.37 1.51 8.92
C THR A 52 9.61 2.35 8.64
N LYS A 53 9.47 3.67 8.46
CA LYS A 53 10.55 4.61 8.13
C LYS A 53 11.28 4.24 6.83
N GLY A 54 10.51 3.85 5.81
CA GLY A 54 11.01 3.55 4.46
C GLY A 54 11.63 2.16 4.31
N ARG A 55 11.32 1.20 5.19
CA ARG A 55 11.73 -0.19 4.96
C ARG A 55 11.08 -0.73 3.70
N VAL A 56 11.82 -1.54 2.96
CA VAL A 56 11.30 -2.18 1.74
C VAL A 56 10.08 -3.05 2.08
N PRO A 57 8.98 -2.93 1.31
CA PRO A 57 7.84 -3.83 1.45
C PRO A 57 8.24 -5.29 1.25
N TYR A 58 7.50 -6.20 1.91
CA TYR A 58 7.74 -7.65 1.83
C TYR A 58 9.22 -8.01 2.06
N PRO A 59 9.77 -7.73 3.26
CA PRO A 59 11.18 -7.96 3.54
C PRO A 59 11.54 -9.44 3.36
N GLY A 60 12.67 -9.70 2.71
CA GLY A 60 13.14 -11.06 2.42
C GLY A 60 12.50 -11.75 1.21
N MET A 61 11.39 -11.22 0.66
CA MET A 61 10.72 -11.81 -0.50
C MET A 61 11.21 -11.18 -1.82
N VAL A 62 11.41 -12.02 -2.83
CA VAL A 62 11.68 -11.58 -4.22
C VAL A 62 10.39 -11.27 -4.98
N ASN A 63 10.45 -10.50 -6.06
CA ASN A 63 9.25 -10.02 -6.79
C ASN A 63 8.26 -11.13 -7.18
N ARG A 64 8.77 -12.27 -7.67
CA ARG A 64 7.92 -13.41 -8.06
C ARG A 64 7.19 -14.02 -6.85
N GLU A 65 7.91 -14.18 -5.74
CA GLU A 65 7.36 -14.71 -4.50
C GLU A 65 6.28 -13.79 -3.92
N VAL A 66 6.49 -12.47 -3.98
CA VAL A 66 5.48 -11.49 -3.54
C VAL A 66 4.18 -11.67 -4.31
N LEU A 67 4.23 -11.76 -5.65
CA LEU A 67 3.03 -11.96 -6.47
C LEU A 67 2.31 -13.27 -6.11
N ASP A 68 3.07 -14.37 -6.03
CA ASP A 68 2.51 -15.69 -5.73
C ASP A 68 1.84 -15.73 -4.34
N GLN A 69 2.47 -15.13 -3.33
CA GLN A 69 1.93 -15.08 -1.96
C GLN A 69 0.71 -14.17 -1.87
N VAL A 70 0.76 -12.99 -2.49
CA VAL A 70 -0.35 -12.04 -2.50
C VAL A 70 -1.60 -12.62 -3.16
N GLU A 71 -1.44 -13.35 -4.26
CA GLU A 71 -2.54 -14.07 -4.93
C GLU A 71 -3.17 -15.16 -4.06
N ARG A 72 -2.36 -15.81 -3.22
CA ARG A 72 -2.78 -16.80 -2.21
C ARG A 72 -3.44 -16.17 -0.97
N GLY A 73 -3.50 -14.84 -0.90
CA GLY A 73 -4.16 -14.11 0.18
C GLY A 73 -3.22 -13.61 1.27
N TYR A 74 -1.90 -13.79 1.15
CA TYR A 74 -0.95 -13.19 2.09
C TYR A 74 -1.03 -11.66 2.05
N ARG A 75 -0.95 -11.02 3.21
CA ARG A 75 -0.81 -9.57 3.38
C ARG A 75 0.28 -9.29 4.42
N MET A 76 0.94 -8.13 4.31
CA MET A 76 1.98 -7.76 5.27
C MET A 76 1.39 -7.69 6.69
N PRO A 77 2.10 -8.21 7.71
CA PRO A 77 1.67 -8.11 9.10
C PRO A 77 1.69 -6.65 9.57
N CYS A 78 1.00 -6.37 10.68
CA CYS A 78 1.05 -5.04 11.30
C CYS A 78 2.51 -4.67 11.63
N PRO A 79 3.01 -3.52 11.14
CA PRO A 79 4.34 -3.06 11.51
C PRO A 79 4.48 -2.85 13.03
N ALA A 80 5.70 -2.98 13.54
CA ALA A 80 5.97 -2.69 14.95
C ALA A 80 5.57 -1.23 15.27
N GLU A 81 4.92 -1.04 16.42
CA GLU A 81 4.41 0.25 16.92
C GLU A 81 3.26 0.86 16.10
N CYS A 82 2.89 0.28 14.94
CA CYS A 82 1.75 0.76 14.16
C CYS A 82 0.43 0.45 14.87
N PRO A 83 -0.48 1.42 15.05
CA PRO A 83 -1.78 1.15 15.65
C PRO A 83 -2.60 0.15 14.82
N GLY A 84 -3.39 -0.69 15.49
CA GLY A 84 -4.21 -1.71 14.83
C GLY A 84 -5.17 -1.11 13.80
N SER A 85 -5.78 0.02 14.11
CA SER A 85 -6.69 0.76 13.21
C SER A 85 -6.02 1.22 11.90
N MET A 86 -4.75 1.61 11.96
CA MET A 86 -3.98 1.96 10.76
C MET A 86 -3.69 0.72 9.91
N HIS A 87 -3.33 -0.41 10.53
CA HIS A 87 -3.14 -1.66 9.80
C HIS A 87 -4.44 -2.19 9.19
N GLU A 88 -5.56 -2.04 9.87
CA GLU A 88 -6.88 -2.36 9.32
C GLU A 88 -7.18 -1.54 8.07
N LEU A 89 -6.89 -0.23 8.08
CA LEU A 89 -6.98 0.61 6.88
C LEU A 89 -6.12 0.05 5.74
N MET A 90 -4.86 -0.32 6.01
CA MET A 90 -3.98 -0.93 5.01
C MET A 90 -4.58 -2.23 4.44
N LEU A 91 -5.17 -3.08 5.28
CA LEU A 91 -5.84 -4.31 4.85
C LEU A 91 -7.05 -4.02 3.94
N THR A 92 -7.79 -2.93 4.17
CA THR A 92 -8.88 -2.51 3.25
C THR A 92 -8.34 -2.08 1.89
N CYS A 93 -7.19 -1.41 1.84
CA CYS A 93 -6.52 -1.05 0.59
C CYS A 93 -6.06 -2.29 -0.20
N TRP A 94 -5.79 -3.40 0.49
CA TRP A 94 -5.31 -4.64 -0.12
C TRP A 94 -6.38 -5.73 -0.29
N ARG A 95 -7.67 -5.35 -0.35
CA ARG A 95 -8.73 -6.29 -0.73
C ARG A 95 -8.43 -6.90 -2.10
N LYS A 96 -8.72 -8.20 -2.23
CA LYS A 96 -8.46 -8.96 -3.46
C LYS A 96 -9.33 -8.42 -4.60
N ASP A 97 -10.62 -8.26 -4.34
CA ASP A 97 -11.50 -7.53 -5.24
C ASP A 97 -11.14 -6.04 -5.19
N ALA A 98 -10.90 -5.47 -6.37
CA ALA A 98 -10.53 -4.07 -6.51
C ALA A 98 -11.68 -3.12 -6.12
N GLU A 99 -12.92 -3.53 -6.33
CA GLU A 99 -14.08 -2.69 -6.04
C GLU A 99 -14.39 -2.60 -4.54
N GLU A 100 -13.98 -3.60 -3.76
CA GLU A 100 -14.08 -3.60 -2.29
C GLU A 100 -13.05 -2.67 -1.61
N ARG A 101 -12.06 -2.17 -2.35
CA ARG A 101 -11.08 -1.23 -1.81
C ARG A 101 -11.74 0.13 -1.58
N PRO A 102 -11.33 0.92 -0.57
CA PRO A 102 -11.91 2.23 -0.30
C PRO A 102 -11.66 3.22 -1.46
N THR A 103 -12.34 4.37 -1.41
CA THR A 103 -12.02 5.51 -2.28
C THR A 103 -10.94 6.36 -1.61
N PHE A 104 -10.21 7.16 -2.41
CA PHE A 104 -9.29 8.14 -1.83
C PHE A 104 -10.00 9.21 -0.99
N GLU A 105 -11.25 9.54 -1.32
CA GLU A 105 -12.08 10.43 -0.50
C GLU A 105 -12.29 9.85 0.90
N TYR A 106 -12.63 8.57 1.01
CA TYR A 106 -12.74 7.89 2.30
C TYR A 106 -11.39 7.85 3.04
N LEU A 107 -10.31 7.49 2.33
CA LEU A 107 -8.96 7.43 2.91
C LEU A 107 -8.51 8.78 3.46
N GLN A 108 -8.77 9.86 2.72
CA GLN A 108 -8.46 11.21 3.15
C GLN A 108 -9.24 11.57 4.43
N GLY A 109 -10.57 11.40 4.43
CA GLY A 109 -11.39 11.71 5.60
C GLY A 109 -10.99 10.90 6.84
N PHE A 110 -10.75 9.60 6.67
CA PHE A 110 -10.29 8.74 7.76
C PHE A 110 -8.95 9.22 8.36
N LEU A 111 -7.99 9.62 7.51
CA LEU A 111 -6.67 10.07 7.95
C LEU A 111 -6.69 11.47 8.57
N GLU A 112 -7.55 12.37 8.08
CA GLU A 112 -7.75 13.71 8.65
C GLU A 112 -8.35 13.62 10.07
N ASP A 113 -9.30 12.71 10.28
CA ASP A 113 -9.97 12.50 11.56
C ASP A 113 -9.30 11.46 12.46
N TYR A 114 -8.10 10.99 12.09
CA TYR A 114 -7.50 9.82 12.72
C TYR A 114 -7.28 10.00 14.23
N PHE A 115 -6.69 11.12 14.64
CA PHE A 115 -6.40 11.42 16.05
C PHE A 115 -7.58 12.00 16.83
N THR A 116 -8.64 12.41 16.15
CA THR A 116 -9.84 12.99 16.79
C THR A 116 -10.92 11.94 17.01
N SER A 117 -11.07 11.00 16.07
CA SER A 117 -12.20 10.06 16.03
C SER A 117 -11.80 8.59 16.17
N THR A 118 -10.60 8.20 15.72
CA THR A 118 -10.20 6.78 15.64
C THR A 118 -9.22 6.37 16.75
N GLU A 119 -8.20 7.18 17.01
CA GLU A 119 -7.19 6.97 18.07
C GLU A 119 -7.07 8.20 18.98
N PRO A 120 -8.12 8.56 19.74
CA PRO A 120 -8.10 9.75 20.60
C PRO A 120 -7.13 9.64 21.79
N GLN A 121 -6.58 8.45 22.04
CA GLN A 121 -5.66 8.15 23.15
C GLN A 121 -4.22 7.86 22.68
N TYR A 122 -3.87 8.27 21.46
CA TYR A 122 -2.51 8.06 20.94
C TYR A 122 -1.45 8.54 21.94
N GLN A 123 -0.54 7.64 22.31
CA GLN A 123 0.68 7.96 23.04
C GLN A 123 1.86 7.77 22.08
N PRO A 124 2.77 8.76 21.98
CA PRO A 124 3.96 8.61 21.14
C PRO A 124 4.75 7.37 21.56
N GLY A 125 4.99 6.47 20.60
CA GLY A 125 5.95 5.39 20.77
C GLY A 125 7.37 5.95 20.68
N GLU A 126 8.37 5.20 21.16
CA GLU A 126 9.77 5.63 20.98
C GLU A 126 10.17 5.76 19.50
N ASN A 127 9.45 5.10 18.59
CA ASN A 127 9.77 5.08 17.17
C ASN A 127 8.66 5.55 16.22
N LEU A 128 7.51 6.04 16.68
CA LEU A 128 6.42 6.58 15.84
C LEU A 128 5.82 7.90 16.35
#